data_AF-A0A7W5Y860-F1
#
_entry.id   AF-A0A7W5Y860-F1
#
_cell.length_a   1.000
_cell.length_b   1.000
_cell.length_c   1.000
_cell.angle_alpha   90.00
_cell.angle_beta   90.00
_cell.angle_gamma   90.00
#
_symmetry.space_group_name_H-M   'P 1'
#
loop_
_entity.id
_entity.type
_entity.pdbx_description
1 polymer ?
#
loop_
_entity_poly.entity_id
_entity_poly.type
_entity_poly.pdbx_seq_one_letter_code
_entity_poly.pdbx_strand_id
1 'polypeptide(L)'
;MMAVKKISISLPEEILDEVARLAERDGLSVSAWLTQAAGHVIRREAGLAAVREWEAEHGEITDDELSAAAAELARADAEMFGDVGRLAG
;
A
#
# COMPACT_ATOMS: atom_id res chain seq x y z
N MET A 1 -21.86 -13.56 0.64
CA MET A 1 -21.07 -13.75 1.88
C MET A 1 -19.76 -14.40 1.50
N MET A 2 -18.61 -13.83 1.86
CA MET A 2 -17.32 -14.51 1.64
C MET A 2 -17.21 -15.66 2.65
N ALA A 3 -16.82 -16.85 2.20
CA ALA A 3 -16.63 -18.00 3.07
C ALA A 3 -15.37 -17.77 3.93
N VAL A 4 -15.52 -17.85 5.25
CA VAL A 4 -14.41 -17.70 6.19
C VAL A 4 -14.07 -19.06 6.78
N LYS A 5 -12.78 -19.43 6.74
CA LYS A 5 -12.26 -20.64 7.40
C LYS A 5 -11.48 -20.23 8.64
N LYS A 6 -11.89 -20.74 9.81
CA LYS A 6 -11.11 -20.59 11.04
C LYS A 6 -9.89 -21.51 10.97
N ILE A 7 -8.72 -20.96 11.22
CA ILE A 7 -7.46 -21.69 11.31
C ILE A 7 -6.84 -21.47 12.69
N SER A 8 -6.05 -22.45 13.16
CA SER A 8 -5.22 -22.31 14.36
C SER A 8 -3.78 -22.16 13.90
N ILE A 9 -3.10 -21.12 14.36
CA ILE A 9 -1.70 -20.83 14.03
C ILE A 9 -0.95 -20.50 15.31
N SER A 10 0.33 -20.87 15.37
CA SER A 10 1.23 -20.44 16.45
C SER A 10 1.95 -19.17 16.02
N LEU A 11 1.97 -18.18 16.91
CA LEU A 11 2.69 -16.93 16.74
C LEU A 11 3.58 -16.69 17.97
N PRO A 12 4.76 -16.07 17.82
CA PRO A 12 5.51 -15.58 18.98
C PRO A 12 4.63 -14.65 19.80
N GLU A 13 4.74 -14.73 21.13
CA GLU A 13 3.90 -13.97 22.05
C GLU A 13 4.07 -12.47 21.85
N GLU A 14 5.32 -12.02 21.69
CA GLU A 14 5.65 -10.62 21.45
C GLU A 14 5.04 -10.06 20.16
N ILE A 15 4.85 -10.91 19.15
CA ILE A 15 4.21 -10.52 17.89
C ILE A 15 2.70 -10.41 18.08
N LEU A 16 2.10 -11.36 18.79
CA LEU A 16 0.66 -11.34 19.04
C LEU A 16 0.25 -10.12 19.88
N ASP A 17 1.06 -9.76 20.89
CA ASP A 17 0.82 -8.59 21.73
C ASP A 17 0.86 -7.29 20.91
N GLU A 18 1.86 -7.14 20.04
CA GLU A 18 1.97 -5.96 19.18
C GLU A 18 0.82 -5.89 18.17
N VAL A 19 0.44 -7.02 17.55
CA VAL A 19 -0.73 -7.09 16.67
C VAL A 19 -2.01 -6.69 17.41
N ALA A 20 -2.20 -7.17 18.65
CA ALA A 20 -3.36 -6.81 19.44
C ALA A 20 -3.41 -5.31 19.73
N ARG A 21 -2.28 -4.70 20.10
CA ARG A 21 -2.16 -3.26 20.34
C ARG A 21 -2.44 -2.43 19.09
N LEU A 22 -1.94 -2.85 17.93
CA LEU A 22 -2.19 -2.19 16.65
C LEU A 22 -3.66 -2.34 16.22
N ALA A 23 -4.25 -3.52 16.41
CA ALA A 23 -5.65 -3.78 16.13
C ALA A 23 -6.56 -2.89 17.00
N GLU A 24 -6.27 -2.77 18.30
CA GLU A 24 -6.99 -1.88 19.22
C GLU A 24 -6.89 -0.42 18.79
N ARG A 25 -5.67 0.06 18.48
CA ARG A 25 -5.43 1.41 17.95
C ARG A 25 -6.26 1.70 16.70
N ASP A 26 -6.38 0.70 15.82
CA ASP A 26 -7.09 0.82 14.55
C ASP A 26 -8.60 0.52 14.67
N GLY A 27 -9.10 0.18 15.87
CA GLY A 27 -10.51 -0.14 16.13
C GLY A 27 -10.98 -1.47 15.53
N LEU A 28 -10.08 -2.43 15.38
CA LEU A 28 -10.29 -3.71 14.70
C LEU A 28 -10.12 -4.89 15.66
N SER A 29 -10.71 -6.03 15.32
CA SER A 29 -10.30 -7.30 15.94
C SER A 29 -8.93 -7.73 15.39
N VAL A 30 -8.21 -8.54 16.17
CA VAL A 30 -6.93 -9.16 15.74
C VAL A 30 -7.07 -9.87 14.39
N SER A 31 -8.16 -10.63 14.19
CA SER A 31 -8.38 -11.34 12.93
C SER A 31 -8.66 -10.41 11.76
N ALA A 32 -9.41 -9.32 11.97
CA ALA A 32 -9.67 -8.32 10.94
C ALA A 32 -8.38 -7.57 10.57
N TRP A 33 -7.57 -7.21 11.58
CA TRP A 33 -6.28 -6.55 11.37
C TRP A 33 -5.32 -7.45 10.58
N LEU A 34 -5.16 -8.72 10.99
CA LEU A 34 -4.32 -9.69 10.26
C LEU A 34 -4.82 -9.94 8.83
N THR A 35 -6.14 -9.96 8.61
CA THR A 35 -6.72 -10.08 7.28
C THR A 35 -6.34 -8.89 6.40
N GLN A 36 -6.39 -7.67 6.95
CA GLN A 36 -5.97 -6.48 6.21
C GLN A 36 -4.46 -6.47 5.92
N ALA A 37 -3.63 -6.84 6.91
CA ALA A 37 -2.19 -6.94 6.76
C ALA A 37 -1.82 -7.97 5.67
N ALA A 38 -2.40 -9.17 5.72
CA ALA A 38 -2.21 -10.19 4.71
C ALA A 38 -2.67 -9.71 3.32
N GLY A 39 -3.83 -9.06 3.24
CA GLY A 39 -4.32 -8.47 2.00
C GLY A 39 -3.39 -7.40 1.42
N HIS A 40 -2.78 -6.57 2.27
CA HIS A 40 -1.79 -5.59 1.85
C HIS A 40 -0.55 -6.25 1.25
N VAL A 41 0.01 -7.28 1.93
CA VAL A 41 1.17 -8.02 1.43
C VAL A 41 0.86 -8.70 0.09
N ILE A 42 -0.30 -9.36 -0.03
CA ILE A 42 -0.70 -10.03 -1.28
C ILE A 42 -0.81 -9.03 -2.43
N ARG A 43 -1.45 -7.87 -2.22
CA ARG A 43 -1.56 -6.84 -3.25
C ARG A 43 -0.19 -6.27 -3.63
N ARG A 44 0.70 -6.07 -2.67
CA ARG A 44 2.07 -5.59 -2.92
C ARG A 44 2.82 -6.58 -3.82
N GLU A 45 2.78 -7.87 -3.50
CA GLU A 45 3.46 -8.90 -4.31
C GLU A 45 2.86 -9.03 -5.71
N ALA A 46 1.52 -8.93 -5.83
CA ALA A 46 0.87 -8.91 -7.14
C ALA A 46 1.28 -7.69 -7.97
N GLY A 47 1.37 -6.50 -7.36
CA GLY A 47 1.83 -5.29 -8.01
C GLY A 47 3.28 -5.40 -8.48
N LEU A 48 4.17 -5.93 -7.64
CA LEU A 48 5.58 -6.16 -8.01
C LEU A 48 5.71 -7.19 -9.14
N ALA A 49 4.85 -8.21 -9.17
CA ALA A 49 4.81 -9.17 -10.27
C ALA A 49 4.39 -8.50 -11.59
N ALA A 50 3.37 -7.64 -11.55
CA ALA A 50 2.92 -6.90 -12.72
C ALA A 50 4.00 -5.93 -13.25
N VAL A 51 4.75 -5.27 -12.37
CA VAL A 51 5.89 -4.42 -12.78
C VAL A 51 6.94 -5.26 -13.51
N ARG A 52 7.32 -6.42 -12.97
CA ARG A 52 8.30 -7.31 -13.63
C ARG A 52 7.83 -7.81 -14.99
N GLU A 53 6.54 -8.12 -15.14
CA GLU A 53 5.96 -8.52 -16.43
C GLU A 53 6.06 -7.37 -17.44
N TRP A 54 5.71 -6.15 -17.03
CA TRP A 54 5.83 -4.98 -17.88
C TRP A 54 7.28 -4.70 -18.29
N GLU A 55 8.23 -4.79 -17.36
CA GLU A 55 9.66 -4.58 -17.63
C GLU A 55 10.23 -5.63 -18.58
N ALA A 56 9.76 -6.87 -18.49
CA ALA A 56 10.15 -7.92 -19.43
C ALA A 56 9.70 -7.63 -20.87
N GLU A 57 8.58 -6.93 -21.04
CA GLU A 57 8.03 -6.54 -22.34
C GLU A 57 8.60 -5.23 -22.89
N HIS A 58 8.87 -4.25 -22.02
CA HIS A 58 9.17 -2.86 -22.40
C HIS A 58 10.59 -2.40 -22.04
N GLY A 59 11.35 -3.20 -21.29
CA GLY A 59 12.62 -2.81 -20.68
C GLY A 59 12.46 -2.33 -19.24
N GLU A 60 13.55 -2.35 -18.48
CA GLU A 60 13.57 -1.87 -17.09
C GLU A 60 13.18 -0.40 -17.00
N ILE A 61 12.38 -0.03 -16.00
CA ILE A 61 12.07 1.37 -15.73
C ILE A 61 13.34 2.03 -15.18
N THR A 62 13.85 3.05 -15.87
CA THR A 62 15.09 3.72 -15.47
C THR A 62 14.86 4.81 -14.42
N ASP A 63 15.89 5.12 -13.64
CA ASP A 63 15.85 6.22 -12.65
C ASP A 63 15.54 7.58 -13.30
N ASP A 64 16.03 7.80 -14.53
CA ASP A 64 15.77 9.02 -15.29
C ASP A 64 14.29 9.13 -15.67
N GLU A 65 13.67 8.04 -16.11
CA GLU A 65 12.23 7.98 -16.41
C GLU A 65 11.38 8.17 -15.15
N LEU A 66 11.77 7.58 -14.01
CA LEU A 66 11.10 7.79 -12.73
C LEU A 66 11.21 9.25 -12.27
N SER A 67 12.39 9.87 -12.43
CA SER A 67 12.60 11.27 -12.08
C SER A 67 11.75 12.20 -12.95
N ALA A 68 11.71 11.93 -14.26
CA ALA A 68 10.88 12.69 -15.19
C ALA A 68 9.39 12.56 -14.86
N ALA A 69 8.91 11.34 -14.57
CA ALA A 69 7.53 11.08 -14.15
C ALA A 69 7.18 11.78 -12.82
N ALA A 70 8.07 11.73 -11.83
CA ALA A 70 7.88 12.43 -10.57
C ALA A 70 7.81 13.96 -10.75
N ALA A 71 8.62 14.52 -11.65
CA ALA A 71 8.59 15.95 -11.97
C ALA A 71 7.30 16.36 -12.71
N GLU A 72 6.74 15.48 -13.54
CA GLU A 72 5.41 15.69 -14.14
C GLU A 72 4.31 15.63 -13.09
N LEU A 73 4.33 14.64 -12.18
CA LEU A 73 3.35 14.52 -11.10
C LEU A 73 3.37 15.74 -10.18
N ALA A 74 4.55 16.21 -9.78
CA ALA A 74 4.69 17.40 -8.95
C ALA A 74 4.16 18.67 -9.64
N ARG A 75 4.32 18.79 -10.96
CA ARG A 75 3.74 19.89 -11.75
C ARG A 75 2.22 19.81 -11.78
N ALA A 76 1.67 18.62 -12.02
CA ALA A 76 0.23 18.38 -12.02
C ALA A 76 -0.39 18.68 -10.64
N ASP A 77 0.25 18.27 -9.55
CA ASP A 77 -0.18 18.59 -8.18
C ASP A 77 -0.12 20.10 -7.91
N ALA A 78 0.94 20.79 -8.35
CA ALA A 78 1.06 22.24 -8.19
C ALA A 78 0.00 23.01 -8.99
N GLU A 79 -0.40 22.52 -10.17
CA GLU A 79 -1.50 23.10 -10.95
C GLU A 79 -2.85 22.86 -10.26
N MET A 80 -3.10 21.63 -9.80
CA MET A 80 -4.36 21.24 -9.16
C MET A 80 -4.59 21.94 -7.80
N PHE A 81 -3.55 22.07 -6.99
CA PHE A 81 -3.65 22.62 -5.62
C PHE A 81 -3.12 24.05 -5.49
N GLY A 82 -2.39 24.57 -6.50
CA GLY A 82 -1.87 25.94 -6.51
C GLY A 82 -2.91 27.01 -6.83
N ASP A 83 -4.04 26.64 -7.43
CA ASP A 83 -5.14 27.59 -7.71
C ASP A 83 -5.98 27.89 -6.46
N VAL A 84 -5.99 26.98 -5.48
CA VAL A 84 -6.68 27.17 -4.18
C VAL A 84 -6.01 28.27 -3.33
N GLY A 85 -4.68 28.43 -3.45
CA GLY A 85 -3.94 29.48 -2.74
C GLY A 85 -4.08 30.88 -3.35
N ARG A 86 -4.51 31.00 -4.61
CA ARG A 86 -4.62 32.28 -5.33
C ARG A 86 -5.98 32.95 -5.18
N LEU A 87 -7.02 32.21 -4.78
CA LEU A 87 -8.38 32.71 -4.54
C LEU A 87 -8.64 33.17 -3.09
N ALA A 88 -7.67 32.99 -2.20
CA ALA A 88 -7.75 33.38 -0.79
C ALA A 88 -6.94 34.65 -0.43
N GLY A 89 -6.41 35.35 -1.44
CA GLY A 89 -5.61 36.57 -1.30
C GLY A 89 -6.34 37.83 -1.72
#